data_AF-A0A2N8ZES4-F1
#
_entry.id   AF-A0A2N8ZES4-F1
#
_cell.length_a   1.000
_cell.length_b   1.000
_cell.length_c   1.000
_cell.angle_alpha   90.00
_cell.angle_beta   90.00
_cell.angle_gamma   90.00
#
_symmetry.space_group_name_H-M   'P 1'
#
loop_
_entity.id
_entity.type
_entity.pdbx_description
1 polymer ?
#
loop_
_entity_poly.entity_id
_entity_poly.type
_entity_poly.pdbx_seq_one_letter_code
_entity_poly.pdbx_strand_id
1 'polypeptide(L)'
;MSDSTHRFNLSTLPLCGAKTRAGGRCKRRGSLKNGRCKLHGGQSTGAKTKEGKLALRANAIKRDIPEWMWNDHFKPDDFVLITHSYNALRDKLTSSPKDWRGALSLIQEHRILFESFKYVITELYDHHALFYIQTALDRHYKASESQHLKCLLYTNAPELGRFNVPISDEKMALFFECKQTKTKPFWE
;
A
#
# COMPACT_ATOMS: atom_id res chain seq x y z
N MET A 1 -15.91 15.60 50.47
CA MET A 1 -16.69 15.43 49.22
C MET A 1 -15.81 14.67 48.25
N SER A 2 -15.98 13.35 48.20
CA SER A 2 -15.19 12.43 47.38
C SER A 2 -15.54 12.63 45.91
N ASP A 3 -14.70 13.36 45.19
CA ASP A 3 -14.85 13.57 43.76
C ASP A 3 -14.75 12.22 43.06
N SER A 4 -15.84 11.84 42.39
CA SER A 4 -15.98 10.57 41.69
C SER A 4 -14.79 10.38 40.75
N THR A 5 -14.02 9.32 40.98
CA THR A 5 -12.85 8.94 40.18
C THR A 5 -13.30 8.60 38.76
N HIS A 6 -13.45 9.64 37.94
CA HIS A 6 -13.73 9.49 36.52
C HIS A 6 -12.49 8.80 35.92
N ARG A 7 -12.61 7.49 35.68
CA ARG A 7 -11.54 6.59 35.23
C ARG A 7 -10.80 7.09 33.97
N PHE A 8 -11.37 8.06 33.27
CA PHE A 8 -10.79 8.74 32.11
C PHE A 8 -11.05 10.24 32.17
N ASN A 9 -9.97 11.05 32.15
CA ASN A 9 -10.04 12.49 31.96
C ASN A 9 -10.07 12.80 30.45
N LEU A 10 -11.18 13.31 29.95
CA LEU A 10 -11.38 13.60 28.52
C LEU A 10 -10.72 14.92 28.08
N SER A 11 -10.38 15.82 29.00
CA SER A 11 -9.80 17.12 28.67
C SER A 11 -8.34 17.03 28.24
N THR A 12 -7.63 15.99 28.68
CA THR A 12 -6.23 15.68 28.31
C THR A 12 -6.08 15.07 26.92
N LEU A 13 -7.18 14.66 26.29
CA LEU A 13 -7.14 14.06 24.96
C LEU A 13 -6.93 15.10 23.86
N PRO A 14 -6.11 14.79 22.83
CA PRO A 14 -5.89 15.70 21.71
C PRO A 14 -7.18 15.96 20.93
N LEU A 15 -7.28 17.11 20.27
CA LEU A 15 -8.36 17.37 19.33
C LEU A 15 -8.16 16.55 18.06
N CYS A 16 -9.25 16.03 17.49
CA CYS A 16 -9.19 15.15 16.33
C CYS A 16 -8.57 15.80 15.09
N GLY A 17 -8.86 17.07 14.83
CA GLY A 17 -8.24 17.86 13.75
C GLY A 17 -8.49 17.34 12.32
N ALA A 18 -9.33 16.33 12.12
CA ALA A 18 -9.63 15.79 10.79
C ALA A 18 -10.50 16.77 9.99
N LYS A 19 -10.30 16.85 8.67
CA LYS A 19 -11.14 17.66 7.77
C LYS A 19 -12.54 17.08 7.75
N THR A 20 -13.52 17.90 8.11
CA THR A 20 -14.94 17.54 8.06
C THR A 20 -15.47 17.69 6.63
N ARG A 21 -16.66 17.14 6.34
CA ARG A 21 -17.32 17.32 5.04
C ARG A 21 -17.62 18.79 4.72
N ALA A 22 -17.83 19.61 5.75
CA ALA A 22 -18.03 21.06 5.63
C ALA A 22 -16.71 21.85 5.50
N GLY A 23 -15.57 21.19 5.29
CA GLY A 23 -14.27 21.84 5.08
C GLY A 23 -13.51 22.23 6.35
N GLY A 24 -14.20 22.45 7.48
CA GLY A 24 -13.57 22.81 8.77
C GLY A 24 -12.87 21.65 9.49
N ARG A 25 -12.10 21.97 10.55
CA ARG A 25 -11.40 21.00 11.41
C ARG A 25 -12.33 20.37 12.45
N CYS A 26 -12.22 19.06 12.64
CA CYS A 26 -12.99 18.34 13.66
C CYS A 26 -12.55 18.74 15.07
N LYS A 27 -13.50 19.31 15.83
CA LYS A 27 -13.30 19.76 17.22
C LYS A 27 -13.57 18.68 18.27
N ARG A 28 -13.91 17.44 17.87
CA ARG A 28 -14.13 16.33 18.81
C ARG A 28 -12.81 15.87 19.41
N ARG A 29 -12.82 15.41 20.67
CA ARG A 29 -11.67 14.75 21.31
C ARG A 29 -11.33 13.44 20.60
N GLY A 30 -10.04 13.23 20.40
CA GLY A 30 -9.45 12.06 19.77
C GLY A 30 -9.19 10.92 20.75
N SER A 31 -8.58 9.84 20.26
CA SER A 31 -8.07 8.75 21.10
C SER A 31 -6.60 8.98 21.43
N LEU A 32 -6.12 8.41 22.55
CA LEU A 32 -4.68 8.39 22.86
C LEU A 32 -3.86 7.60 21.82
N LYS A 33 -4.50 6.64 21.13
CA LYS A 33 -3.82 5.73 20.20
C LYS A 33 -3.37 6.42 18.92
N ASN A 34 -4.24 7.25 18.33
CA ASN A 34 -3.97 7.85 17.02
C ASN A 34 -4.43 9.30 16.90
N GLY A 35 -4.89 9.91 17.99
CA GLY A 35 -5.33 11.30 18.04
C GLY A 35 -6.65 11.58 17.30
N ARG A 36 -7.31 10.59 16.68
CA ARG A 36 -8.57 10.78 15.93
C ARG A 36 -9.78 10.40 16.77
N CYS A 37 -10.93 11.03 16.51
CA CYS A 37 -12.19 10.71 17.19
C CYS A 37 -12.85 9.47 16.56
N LYS A 38 -13.85 8.89 17.24
CA LYS A 38 -14.56 7.69 16.75
C LYS A 38 -15.10 7.81 15.32
N LEU A 39 -15.54 9.01 14.91
CA LEU A 39 -16.07 9.25 13.56
C LEU A 39 -15.00 9.40 12.47
N HIS A 40 -13.75 9.65 12.86
CA HIS A 40 -12.64 9.86 11.93
C HIS A 40 -11.55 8.79 12.11
N GLY A 41 -11.96 7.57 12.47
CA GLY A 41 -11.06 6.42 12.58
C GLY A 41 -10.31 6.31 13.91
N GLY A 42 -10.75 7.01 14.96
CA GLY A 42 -10.18 6.92 16.31
C GLY A 42 -10.16 5.52 16.91
N GLN A 43 -11.16 4.71 16.54
CA GLN A 43 -11.29 3.29 16.91
C GLN A 43 -10.75 2.34 15.83
N SER A 44 -10.28 2.87 14.69
CA SER A 44 -9.75 2.03 13.62
C SER A 44 -8.40 1.45 14.04
N THR A 45 -8.21 0.15 13.79
CA THR A 45 -6.92 -0.52 13.95
C THR A 45 -5.99 -0.34 12.75
N GLY A 46 -6.46 0.34 11.69
CA GLY A 46 -5.79 0.35 10.39
C GLY A 46 -5.94 -0.98 9.64
N ALA A 47 -5.46 -1.02 8.39
CA ALA A 47 -5.43 -2.23 7.60
C ALA A 47 -4.36 -3.20 8.11
N LYS A 48 -4.76 -4.46 8.31
CA LYS A 48 -3.87 -5.52 8.80
C LYS A 48 -3.19 -6.28 7.66
N THR A 49 -3.88 -6.43 6.52
CA THR A 49 -3.40 -7.17 5.35
C THR A 49 -2.50 -6.30 4.45
N LYS A 50 -1.64 -6.94 3.64
CA LYS A 50 -0.75 -6.24 2.70
C LYS A 50 -1.59 -5.50 1.65
N GLU A 51 -2.65 -6.13 1.13
CA GLU A 51 -3.63 -5.53 0.21
C GLU A 51 -4.33 -4.32 0.81
N GLY A 52 -4.80 -4.43 2.06
CA GLY A 52 -5.51 -3.32 2.70
C GLY A 52 -4.59 -2.12 2.95
N LYS A 53 -3.31 -2.36 3.26
CA LYS A 53 -2.31 -1.31 3.40
C LYS A 53 -2.02 -0.63 2.06
N LEU A 54 -1.91 -1.41 0.98
CA LEU A 54 -1.74 -0.90 -0.38
C LEU A 54 -2.93 -0.05 -0.83
N ALA A 55 -4.16 -0.53 -0.63
CA ALA A 55 -5.37 0.21 -0.97
C ALA A 55 -5.50 1.53 -0.20
N LEU A 56 -5.16 1.55 1.10
CA LEU A 56 -5.13 2.77 1.91
C LEU A 56 -4.14 3.81 1.37
N ARG A 57 -3.01 3.37 0.81
CA ARG A 57 -1.95 4.26 0.31
C ARG A 57 -2.18 4.70 -1.13
N ALA A 58 -2.78 3.87 -1.99
CA ALA A 58 -3.30 4.32 -3.28
C ALA A 58 -4.26 5.51 -3.13
N ASN A 59 -5.04 5.55 -2.04
CA ASN A 59 -5.87 6.71 -1.69
C ASN A 59 -5.08 7.94 -1.21
N ALA A 60 -3.82 7.79 -0.81
CA ALA A 60 -2.90 8.89 -0.50
C ALA A 60 -2.23 9.45 -1.77
N ILE A 61 -1.97 8.60 -2.78
CA ILE A 61 -1.46 9.02 -4.10
C ILE A 61 -2.45 9.97 -4.79
N LYS A 62 -3.76 9.80 -4.57
CA LYS A 62 -4.81 10.74 -5.00
C LYS A 62 -4.73 12.16 -4.39
N ARG A 63 -3.72 12.47 -3.56
CA ARG A 63 -3.55 13.74 -2.83
C ARG A 63 -2.24 14.47 -3.18
N ASP A 64 -1.79 14.38 -4.43
CA ASP A 64 -0.59 15.08 -4.93
C ASP A 64 0.71 14.74 -4.18
N ILE A 65 0.79 13.54 -3.60
CA ILE A 65 2.03 13.02 -3.02
C ILE A 65 2.68 12.12 -4.08
N PRO A 66 3.92 12.40 -4.52
CA PRO A 66 4.58 11.60 -5.55
C PRO A 66 4.69 10.12 -5.17
N GLU A 67 4.40 9.24 -6.12
CA GLU A 67 4.36 7.78 -5.94
C GLU A 67 5.66 7.21 -5.35
N TRP A 68 6.81 7.73 -5.78
CA TRP A 68 8.13 7.33 -5.32
C TRP A 68 8.40 7.65 -3.84
N MET A 69 7.69 8.62 -3.23
CA MET A 69 7.81 8.92 -1.80
C MET A 69 7.26 7.78 -0.94
N TRP A 70 6.40 6.96 -1.52
CA TRP A 70 5.89 5.76 -0.89
C TRP A 70 6.64 4.51 -1.34
N ASN A 71 7.73 4.58 -2.13
CA ASN A 71 8.37 3.40 -2.71
C ASN A 71 9.06 2.47 -1.70
N ASP A 72 8.97 2.75 -0.39
CA ASP A 72 9.38 1.89 0.73
C ASP A 72 8.57 0.58 0.87
N HIS A 73 7.69 0.24 -0.08
CA HIS A 73 6.85 -0.97 0.00
C HIS A 73 7.56 -2.23 -0.43
N PHE A 74 8.40 -2.08 -1.46
CA PHE A 74 9.09 -3.18 -2.07
C PHE A 74 10.56 -2.98 -1.78
N LYS A 75 11.09 -3.92 -1.00
CA LYS A 75 12.50 -3.95 -0.70
C LYS A 75 13.26 -4.50 -1.90
N PRO A 76 14.58 -4.27 -2.00
CA PRO A 76 15.42 -4.99 -2.97
C PRO A 76 15.17 -6.51 -2.94
N ASP A 77 14.92 -7.08 -1.76
CA ASP A 77 14.57 -8.49 -1.59
C ASP A 77 13.26 -8.90 -2.29
N ASP A 78 12.26 -8.02 -2.36
CA ASP A 78 11.01 -8.29 -3.08
C ASP A 78 11.25 -8.42 -4.59
N PHE A 79 12.23 -7.67 -5.13
CA PHE A 79 12.63 -7.75 -6.53
C PHE A 79 13.36 -9.06 -6.85
N VAL A 80 14.27 -9.48 -5.98
CA VAL A 80 14.93 -10.79 -6.08
C VAL A 80 13.88 -11.91 -6.00
N LEU A 81 12.97 -11.80 -5.02
CA LEU A 81 11.91 -12.77 -4.81
C LEU A 81 10.98 -12.89 -6.02
N ILE A 82 10.53 -11.78 -6.61
CA ILE A 82 9.64 -11.86 -7.78
C ILE A 82 10.36 -12.40 -9.02
N THR A 83 11.64 -12.08 -9.20
CA THR A 83 12.45 -12.63 -10.29
C THR A 83 12.57 -14.15 -10.17
N HIS A 84 12.89 -14.65 -8.97
CA HIS A 84 12.95 -16.09 -8.69
C HIS A 84 11.57 -16.76 -8.85
N SER A 85 10.52 -16.11 -8.34
CA SER A 85 9.14 -16.60 -8.45
C SER A 85 8.67 -16.67 -9.89
N TYR A 86 9.04 -15.70 -10.72
CA TYR A 86 8.73 -15.69 -12.15
C TYR A 86 9.44 -16.82 -12.88
N ASN A 87 10.74 -17.05 -12.63
CA ASN A 87 11.45 -18.19 -13.24
C ASN A 87 10.78 -19.52 -12.87
N ALA A 88 10.43 -19.72 -11.59
CA ALA A 88 9.72 -20.91 -11.14
C ALA A 88 8.33 -21.03 -11.77
N LEU A 89 7.61 -19.91 -11.96
CA LEU A 89 6.33 -19.89 -12.67
C LEU A 89 6.51 -20.30 -14.13
N ARG A 90 7.51 -19.73 -14.81
CA ARG A 90 7.83 -20.03 -16.20
C ARG A 90 8.11 -21.52 -16.37
N ASP A 91 8.98 -22.10 -15.56
CA ASP A 91 9.35 -23.53 -15.63
C ASP A 91 8.13 -24.46 -15.50
N LYS A 92 7.19 -24.10 -14.62
CA LYS A 92 5.94 -24.85 -14.43
C LYS A 92 4.96 -24.71 -15.60
N LEU A 93 4.95 -23.57 -16.27
CA LEU A 93 4.08 -23.32 -17.41
C LEU A 93 4.66 -23.83 -18.73
N THR A 94 5.97 -24.02 -18.80
CA THR A 94 6.68 -24.61 -19.94
C THR A 94 6.87 -26.12 -19.82
N SER A 95 6.69 -26.71 -18.62
CA SER A 95 6.76 -28.15 -18.43
C SER A 95 5.70 -28.92 -19.23
N SER A 96 5.99 -30.18 -19.55
CA SER A 96 5.05 -31.09 -20.20
C SER A 96 4.86 -32.35 -19.34
N PRO A 97 3.67 -32.57 -18.74
CA PRO A 97 2.51 -31.67 -18.73
C PRO A 97 2.77 -30.39 -17.90
N LYS A 98 1.98 -29.33 -18.14
CA LYS A 98 2.07 -28.07 -17.38
C LYS A 98 1.70 -28.30 -15.91
N ASP A 99 2.55 -27.87 -14.98
CA ASP A 99 2.29 -27.91 -13.55
C ASP A 99 1.41 -26.72 -13.12
N TRP A 100 0.12 -26.79 -13.45
CA TRP A 100 -0.85 -25.77 -13.04
C TRP A 100 -1.03 -25.68 -11.53
N ARG A 101 -0.90 -26.80 -10.81
CA ARG A 101 -1.09 -26.81 -9.36
C ARG A 101 0.01 -26.01 -8.67
N GLY A 102 1.26 -26.23 -9.05
CA GLY A 102 2.39 -25.44 -8.55
C GLY A 102 2.31 -23.98 -9.00
N ALA A 103 1.92 -23.71 -10.24
CA ALA A 103 1.78 -22.35 -10.75
C ALA A 103 0.75 -21.55 -9.95
N LEU A 104 -0.42 -22.14 -9.67
CA LEU A 104 -1.47 -21.50 -8.88
C LEU A 104 -1.06 -21.29 -7.41
N SER A 105 -0.28 -22.21 -6.84
CA SER A 105 0.28 -22.05 -5.50
C SER A 105 1.24 -20.85 -5.42
N LEU A 106 2.12 -20.69 -6.41
CA LEU A 106 3.04 -19.55 -6.49
C LEU A 106 2.29 -18.23 -6.64
N ILE A 107 1.26 -18.19 -7.49
CA ILE A 107 0.41 -17.01 -7.63
C ILE A 107 -0.29 -16.69 -6.32
N GLN A 108 -0.85 -17.68 -5.62
CA GLN A 108 -1.53 -17.44 -4.35
C GLN A 108 -0.59 -16.86 -3.30
N GLU A 109 0.65 -17.36 -3.22
CA GLU A 109 1.65 -16.91 -2.25
C GLU A 109 2.18 -15.50 -2.56
N HIS A 110 2.46 -15.21 -3.84
CA HIS A 110 3.13 -13.99 -4.26
C HIS A 110 2.26 -13.06 -5.11
N ARG A 111 0.92 -13.18 -5.01
CA ARG A 111 -0.08 -12.48 -5.83
C ARG A 111 0.20 -10.99 -5.99
N ILE A 112 0.47 -10.31 -4.87
CA ILE A 112 0.72 -8.87 -4.84
C ILE A 112 1.97 -8.52 -5.64
N LEU A 113 3.03 -9.32 -5.53
CA LEU A 113 4.28 -9.09 -6.27
C LEU A 113 4.06 -9.30 -7.76
N PHE A 114 3.39 -10.38 -8.16
CA PHE A 114 3.06 -10.62 -9.56
C PHE A 114 2.19 -9.52 -10.17
N GLU A 115 1.16 -9.05 -9.47
CA GLU A 115 0.34 -7.92 -9.95
C GLU A 115 1.14 -6.61 -10.04
N SER A 116 2.05 -6.36 -9.10
CA SER A 116 2.79 -5.10 -9.02
C SER A 116 3.96 -5.02 -10.01
N PHE A 117 4.65 -6.14 -10.25
CA PHE A 117 5.90 -6.19 -11.03
C PHE A 117 5.76 -6.80 -12.42
N LYS A 118 4.56 -7.21 -12.88
CA LYS A 118 4.40 -7.86 -14.19
C LYS A 118 5.01 -7.09 -15.36
N TYR A 119 4.92 -5.76 -15.35
CA TYR A 119 5.51 -4.91 -16.38
C TYR A 119 7.03 -4.82 -16.27
N VAL A 120 7.57 -4.71 -15.05
CA VAL A 120 9.02 -4.75 -14.80
C VAL A 120 9.61 -6.07 -15.28
N ILE A 121 8.97 -7.19 -14.93
CA ILE A 121 9.39 -8.52 -15.38
C ILE A 121 9.30 -8.66 -16.90
N THR A 122 8.31 -8.03 -17.53
CA THR A 122 8.18 -7.99 -19.00
C THR A 122 9.33 -7.24 -19.66
N GLU A 123 9.76 -6.13 -19.06
CA GLU A 123 10.89 -5.33 -19.54
C GLU A 123 12.23 -6.05 -19.36
N LEU A 124 12.40 -6.77 -18.25
CA LEU A 124 13.64 -7.50 -17.94
C LEU A 124 13.84 -8.77 -18.76
N TYR A 125 12.75 -9.45 -19.14
CA TYR A 125 12.80 -10.72 -19.86
C TYR A 125 12.33 -10.54 -21.30
N ASP A 126 11.02 -10.66 -21.51
CA ASP A 126 10.38 -10.51 -22.81
C ASP A 126 8.85 -10.34 -22.65
N HIS A 127 8.18 -10.13 -23.77
CA HIS A 127 6.73 -10.04 -23.84
C HIS A 127 6.00 -11.34 -23.41
N HIS A 128 6.65 -12.51 -23.50
CA HIS A 128 6.07 -13.78 -23.02
C HIS A 128 5.91 -13.80 -21.50
N ALA A 129 6.76 -13.07 -20.78
CA ALA A 129 6.64 -12.94 -19.33
C ALA A 129 5.28 -12.39 -18.90
N LEU A 130 4.79 -11.36 -19.59
CA LEU A 130 3.45 -10.81 -19.35
C LEU A 130 2.37 -11.87 -19.57
N PHE A 131 2.48 -12.64 -20.65
CA PHE A 131 1.52 -13.71 -20.97
C PHE A 131 1.50 -14.78 -19.87
N TYR A 132 2.66 -15.24 -19.40
CA TYR A 132 2.72 -16.24 -18.33
C TYR A 132 2.10 -15.72 -17.03
N ILE A 133 2.50 -14.52 -16.61
CA ILE A 133 2.00 -13.91 -15.36
C ILE A 133 0.50 -13.66 -15.45
N GLN A 134 0.03 -13.02 -16.52
CA GLN A 134 -1.38 -12.67 -16.67
C GLN A 134 -2.26 -13.92 -16.82
N THR A 135 -1.82 -14.95 -17.56
CA THR A 135 -2.55 -16.22 -17.67
C THR A 135 -2.70 -16.91 -16.30
N ALA A 136 -1.62 -16.93 -15.51
CA ALA A 136 -1.64 -17.56 -14.20
C ALA A 136 -2.50 -16.79 -13.18
N LEU A 137 -2.43 -15.45 -13.20
CA LEU A 137 -3.29 -14.56 -12.42
C LEU A 137 -4.78 -14.78 -12.76
N ASP A 138 -5.14 -14.68 -14.04
CA ASP A 138 -6.52 -14.83 -14.49
C ASP A 138 -7.10 -16.19 -14.09
N ARG A 139 -6.29 -17.26 -14.22
CA ARG A 139 -6.71 -18.60 -13.81
C ARG A 139 -6.89 -18.69 -12.30
N HIS A 140 -6.00 -18.09 -11.50
CA HIS A 140 -6.14 -18.02 -10.05
C HIS A 140 -7.43 -17.29 -9.64
N TYR A 141 -7.73 -16.13 -10.21
CA TYR A 141 -8.94 -15.38 -9.88
C TYR A 141 -10.22 -16.12 -10.29
N LYS A 142 -10.22 -16.78 -11.46
CA LYS A 142 -11.33 -17.64 -11.88
C LYS A 142 -11.55 -18.82 -10.93
N ALA A 143 -10.48 -19.46 -10.46
CA ALA A 143 -10.57 -20.63 -9.59
C ALA A 143 -10.93 -20.29 -8.14
N SER A 144 -10.57 -19.10 -7.67
CA SER A 144 -10.76 -18.66 -6.27
C SER A 144 -11.96 -17.75 -6.07
N GLU A 145 -12.74 -17.46 -7.12
CA GLU A 145 -13.79 -16.43 -7.15
C GLU A 145 -13.33 -15.06 -6.60
N SER A 146 -12.02 -14.83 -6.61
CA SER A 146 -11.41 -13.63 -6.04
C SER A 146 -11.35 -12.53 -7.09
N GLN A 147 -11.49 -11.28 -6.65
CA GLN A 147 -11.30 -10.13 -7.52
C GLN A 147 -9.80 -9.80 -7.64
N HIS A 148 -9.40 -9.27 -8.80
CA HIS A 148 -8.10 -8.60 -8.96
C HIS A 148 -7.92 -7.49 -7.91
N LEU A 149 -6.66 -7.12 -7.66
CA LEU A 149 -6.35 -5.98 -6.80
C LEU A 149 -7.09 -4.72 -7.29
N LYS A 150 -7.87 -4.11 -6.39
CA LYS A 150 -8.66 -2.90 -6.70
C LYS A 150 -7.83 -1.65 -6.93
N CYS A 151 -6.54 -1.70 -6.63
CA CYS A 151 -5.57 -0.67 -6.96
C CYS A 151 -4.54 -1.28 -7.90
N LEU A 152 -4.44 -0.69 -9.08
CA LEU A 152 -3.37 -1.01 -10.02
C LEU A 152 -2.11 -0.34 -9.50
N LEU A 153 -1.16 -1.14 -9.05
CA LEU A 153 0.14 -0.67 -8.59
C LEU A 153 1.09 -0.89 -9.75
N TYR A 154 1.50 0.19 -10.40
CA TYR A 154 2.56 0.13 -11.39
C TYR A 154 3.86 0.49 -10.68
N THR A 155 4.73 -0.49 -10.45
CA THR A 155 6.11 -0.15 -10.13
C THR A 155 6.82 0.11 -11.46
N ASN A 156 7.14 1.38 -11.74
CA ASN A 156 8.12 1.69 -12.79
C ASN A 156 9.49 1.45 -12.17
N ALA A 157 10.23 0.43 -12.61
CA ALA A 157 11.64 0.36 -12.28
C ALA A 157 12.44 -0.22 -13.45
N PRO A 158 13.22 0.62 -14.13
CA PRO A 158 14.44 0.16 -14.78
C PRO A 158 15.70 0.80 -14.18
N GLU A 159 15.71 2.12 -13.98
CA GLU A 159 16.73 2.90 -13.26
C GLU A 159 16.01 4.11 -12.61
N LEU A 160 16.65 4.80 -11.65
CA LEU A 160 16.13 5.96 -10.87
C LEU A 160 15.80 7.22 -11.71
N GLY A 161 15.06 7.09 -12.81
CA GLY A 161 14.94 8.13 -13.83
C GLY A 161 13.57 8.21 -14.45
N ARG A 162 12.57 8.69 -13.69
CA ARG A 162 11.36 9.34 -14.23
C ARG A 162 10.52 10.10 -13.18
N PHE A 163 11.14 10.50 -12.07
CA PHE A 163 10.44 11.17 -10.97
C PHE A 163 11.18 12.40 -10.43
N ASN A 164 11.66 13.28 -11.32
CA ASN A 164 12.23 14.57 -10.94
C ASN A 164 11.20 15.69 -11.02
N VAL A 165 10.12 15.59 -10.25
CA VAL A 165 9.50 16.82 -9.73
C VAL A 165 10.07 16.99 -8.33
N PRO A 166 11.14 17.79 -8.14
CA PRO A 166 11.67 18.04 -6.83
C PRO A 166 10.57 18.66 -5.96
N ILE A 167 10.30 18.03 -4.83
CA ILE A 167 9.44 18.62 -3.80
C ILE A 167 10.22 19.78 -3.19
N SER A 168 9.55 20.91 -2.98
CA SER A 168 10.18 22.05 -2.32
C SER A 168 10.71 21.67 -0.95
N ASP A 169 11.84 22.25 -0.55
CA ASP A 169 12.48 21.96 0.75
C ASP A 169 11.52 22.17 1.92
N GLU A 170 10.61 23.14 1.81
CA GLU A 170 9.54 23.40 2.77
C GLU A 170 8.61 22.20 2.97
N LYS A 171 8.19 21.57 1.87
CA LYS A 171 7.33 20.40 1.92
C LYS A 171 8.08 19.18 2.45
N MET A 172 9.37 19.04 2.14
CA MET A 172 10.20 17.98 2.71
C MET A 172 10.39 18.15 4.23
N ALA A 173 10.66 19.37 4.69
CA ALA A 173 10.81 19.68 6.11
C ALA A 173 9.52 19.40 6.90
N LEU A 174 8.37 19.87 6.41
CA LEU A 174 7.05 19.63 7.00
C LEU A 174 6.75 18.12 7.11
N PHE A 175 7.15 17.34 6.11
CA PHE A 175 6.98 15.90 6.13
C PHE A 175 7.81 15.23 7.23
N PHE A 176 9.10 15.56 7.35
CA PHE A 176 9.96 14.99 8.40
C PHE A 176 9.47 15.37 9.80
N GLU A 177 9.02 16.60 9.99
CA GLU A 177 8.38 17.06 11.22
C GLU A 177 7.10 16.24 11.53
N CYS A 178 6.24 16.05 10.53
CA CYS A 178 5.02 15.24 10.69
C CYS A 178 5.32 13.77 11.02
N LYS A 179 6.38 13.20 10.44
CA LYS A 179 6.83 11.83 10.72
C LYS A 179 7.31 11.68 12.17
N GLN A 180 8.10 12.63 12.65
CA GLN A 180 8.59 12.66 14.04
C GLN A 180 7.45 12.85 15.05
N THR A 181 6.52 13.76 14.74
CA THR A 181 5.39 14.10 15.62
C THR A 181 4.19 13.17 15.50
N LYS A 182 4.21 12.22 14.55
CA LYS A 182 3.07 11.37 14.15
C LYS A 182 1.83 12.20 13.75
N THR A 183 2.03 13.42 13.28
CA THR A 183 0.95 14.29 12.78
C THR A 183 0.84 14.13 11.25
N LYS A 184 -0.23 14.65 10.64
CA LYS A 184 -0.40 14.61 9.18
C LYS A 184 0.03 15.96 8.60
N PRO A 185 0.84 15.97 7.53
CA PRO A 185 1.18 17.21 6.85
C PRO A 185 -0.08 17.84 6.25
N PHE A 186 -0.12 19.17 6.30
CA PHE A 186 -1.14 19.99 5.68
C PHE A 186 -0.53 20.59 4.41
N TRP A 187 -1.05 20.17 3.28
CA TRP A 187 -0.80 20.80 1.98
C TRP A 187 -2.05 21.61 1.67
N GLU A 188 -1.90 22.90 1.39
CA GLU A 188 -2.99 23.73 0.84
C GLU A 188 -3.37 23.27 -0.57
#